data_AF-A0A497LK34-F1
#
_entry.id   AF-A0A497LK34-F1
#
_cell.length_a   1.000
_cell.length_b   1.000
_cell.length_c   1.000
_cell.angle_alpha   90.00
_cell.angle_beta   90.00
_cell.angle_gamma   90.00
#
_symmetry.space_group_name_H-M   'P 1'
#
loop_
_entity.id
_entity.type
_entity.pdbx_description
1 polymer ?
#
loop_
_entity_poly.entity_id
_entity_poly.type
_entity_poly.pdbx_seq_one_letter_code
_entity_poly.pdbx_strand_id
1 'polypeptide(L)'
;MQTVLTILQDIHLGKSQSYGNLTIYPLFKKTRTNLPDYLLLDEALNKKLVEIRDIGHVSKLLVINNADIDLLLINGEELLGGMQNRTVNVTVLIPAKTSLNIPVSCTERGRWEIKKEKQKMEKEAAYYSISQVRNLLLNSVTESLKIKGTYDSDQVSIWDSINCTIRDFGITSQTSAQSDIFKEKETEIKDYLNQFFLEPEQTGIICMINGKIKALELFGKEETFKKVYPKL
;
A
#
# COMPACT_ATOMS: atom_id res chain seq x y z
N MET A 1 10.43 -18.54 10.58
CA MET A 1 9.62 -18.18 11.77
C MET A 1 10.41 -17.47 12.87
N GLN A 2 11.64 -17.88 13.20
CA GLN A 2 12.44 -17.28 14.28
C GLN A 2 12.63 -15.75 14.17
N THR A 3 12.91 -15.24 12.97
CA THR A 3 13.11 -13.80 12.74
C THR A 3 11.86 -12.98 13.06
N VAL A 4 10.68 -13.45 12.66
CA VAL A 4 9.41 -12.75 12.94
C VAL A 4 9.13 -12.73 14.44
N LEU A 5 9.31 -13.86 15.13
CA LEU A 5 9.15 -13.92 16.58
C LEU A 5 10.10 -12.97 17.31
N THR A 6 11.35 -12.90 16.87
CA THR A 6 12.35 -11.99 17.44
C THR A 6 11.95 -10.53 17.24
N ILE A 7 11.46 -10.17 16.05
CA ILE A 7 10.95 -8.82 15.77
C ILE A 7 9.77 -8.51 16.69
N LEU A 8 8.79 -9.41 16.80
CA LEU A 8 7.60 -9.18 17.63
C LEU A 8 7.91 -9.06 19.13
N GLN A 9 8.93 -9.77 19.62
CA GLN A 9 9.40 -9.66 21.00
C GLN A 9 10.13 -8.34 21.30
N ASP A 10 10.68 -7.69 20.28
CA ASP A 10 11.39 -6.41 20.38
C ASP A 10 10.42 -5.21 20.39
N ILE A 11 9.15 -5.43 20.04
CA ILE A 11 8.13 -4.38 19.95
C ILE A 11 7.52 -4.09 21.31
N HIS A 12 7.26 -2.81 21.58
CA HIS A 12 6.44 -2.37 22.69
C HIS A 12 5.38 -1.36 22.23
N LEU A 13 4.27 -1.32 22.98
CA LEU A 13 3.14 -0.43 22.71
C LEU A 13 3.35 0.92 23.40
N GLY A 14 3.06 1.99 22.67
CA GLY A 14 2.90 3.33 23.21
C GLY A 14 1.59 3.53 23.95
N LYS A 15 1.40 4.76 24.43
CA LYS A 15 0.10 5.18 24.98
C LYS A 15 -0.92 5.22 23.85
N SER A 16 -2.10 4.65 24.07
CA SER A 16 -3.14 4.70 23.05
C SER A 16 -3.64 6.12 22.81
N GLN A 17 -4.01 6.39 21.56
CA GLN A 17 -4.73 7.58 21.16
C GLN A 17 -6.07 7.14 20.57
N SER A 18 -7.16 7.81 20.94
CA SER A 18 -8.51 7.42 20.53
C SER A 18 -9.31 8.63 20.07
N TYR A 19 -10.03 8.46 18.96
CA TYR A 19 -10.98 9.44 18.45
C TYR A 19 -12.14 8.74 17.74
N GLY A 20 -13.37 9.08 18.10
CA GLY A 20 -14.56 8.39 17.61
C GLY A 20 -14.50 6.89 17.92
N ASN A 21 -14.65 6.07 16.88
CA ASN A 21 -14.58 4.61 16.96
C ASN A 21 -13.17 4.03 16.72
N LEU A 22 -12.18 4.87 16.42
CA LEU A 22 -10.81 4.48 16.12
C LEU A 22 -9.92 4.64 17.35
N THR A 23 -9.14 3.61 17.64
CA THR A 23 -8.06 3.65 18.64
C THR A 23 -6.77 3.15 18.00
N ILE A 24 -5.70 3.89 18.20
CA ILE A 24 -4.38 3.54 17.70
C ILE A 24 -3.43 3.28 18.87
N TYR A 25 -2.57 2.28 18.70
CA TYR A 25 -1.45 2.03 19.59
C TYR A 25 -0.16 2.21 18.79
N PRO A 26 0.64 3.24 19.09
CA PRO A 26 1.98 3.39 18.53
C PRO A 26 2.83 2.15 18.82
N LEU A 27 3.64 1.73 17.83
CA LEU A 27 4.60 0.65 18.00
C LEU A 27 6.02 1.19 17.95
N PHE A 28 6.83 0.75 18.91
CA PHE A 28 8.23 1.10 19.04
C PHE A 28 9.07 -0.15 19.08
N LYS A 29 10.28 -0.09 18.51
CA LYS A 29 11.27 -1.17 18.57
C LYS A 29 12.37 -0.78 19.54
N LYS A 30 12.78 -1.71 20.41
CA LYS A 30 13.91 -1.46 21.32
C LYS A 30 15.24 -1.47 20.57
N THR A 31 15.35 -2.33 19.56
CA THR A 31 16.60 -2.54 18.82
C THR A 31 16.60 -1.75 17.52
N ARG A 32 17.45 -0.72 17.45
CA ARG A 32 17.70 -0.01 16.18
C ARG A 32 18.32 -0.97 15.17
N THR A 33 17.69 -1.10 14.01
CA THR A 33 18.12 -2.01 12.96
C THR A 33 18.94 -1.23 11.93
N ASN A 34 20.17 -1.63 11.66
CA ASN A 34 20.98 -1.01 10.61
C ASN A 34 20.54 -1.55 9.24
N LEU A 35 19.45 -0.99 8.72
CA LEU A 35 18.89 -1.38 7.42
C LEU A 35 19.49 -0.54 6.29
N PRO A 36 19.75 -1.15 5.11
CA PRO A 36 20.25 -0.42 3.96
C PRO A 36 19.32 0.72 3.56
N ASP A 37 19.86 1.72 2.87
CA ASP A 37 19.07 2.83 2.35
C ASP A 37 18.30 2.43 1.10
N TYR A 38 17.11 3.00 0.98
CA TYR A 38 16.20 2.80 -0.13
C TYR A 38 15.33 4.05 -0.33
N LEU A 39 14.84 4.24 -1.56
CA LEU A 39 13.77 5.20 -1.85
C LEU A 39 12.41 4.55 -1.65
N LEU A 40 11.45 5.33 -1.15
CA LEU A 40 10.04 4.99 -1.30
C LEU A 40 9.52 5.44 -2.67
N LEU A 41 8.40 4.85 -3.08
CA LEU A 41 7.82 5.11 -4.40
C LEU A 41 7.53 6.59 -4.64
N ASP A 42 6.90 7.30 -3.69
CA ASP A 42 6.62 8.74 -3.82
C ASP A 42 7.89 9.57 -4.01
N GLU A 43 8.94 9.22 -3.27
CA GLU A 43 10.23 9.93 -3.36
C GLU A 43 10.86 9.71 -4.73
N ALA A 44 10.81 8.47 -5.23
CA ALA A 44 11.34 8.15 -6.55
C ALA A 44 10.52 8.78 -7.68
N LEU A 45 9.19 8.83 -7.57
CA LEU A 45 8.31 9.51 -8.53
C LEU A 45 8.58 11.02 -8.55
N ASN A 46 8.64 11.66 -7.38
CA ASN A 46 8.91 13.10 -7.23
C ASN A 46 10.29 13.48 -7.79
N LYS A 47 11.30 12.64 -7.57
CA LYS A 47 12.66 12.83 -8.12
C LYS A 47 12.80 12.36 -9.58
N LYS A 48 11.74 11.82 -10.18
CA LYS A 48 11.76 11.21 -11.54
C LYS A 48 12.82 10.11 -11.69
N LEU A 49 13.09 9.38 -10.61
CA LEU A 49 14.04 8.27 -10.54
C LEU A 49 13.37 6.90 -10.74
N VAL A 50 12.06 6.85 -10.90
CA VAL A 50 11.33 5.62 -11.25
C VAL A 50 10.44 5.84 -12.46
N GLU A 51 10.33 4.82 -13.29
CA GLU A 51 9.33 4.74 -14.33
C GLU A 51 8.49 3.47 -14.16
N ILE A 52 7.17 3.60 -14.30
CA ILE A 52 6.23 2.47 -14.24
C ILE A 52 5.48 2.42 -15.56
N ARG A 53 5.57 1.28 -16.24
CA ARG A 53 4.98 1.05 -17.56
C ARG A 53 3.98 -0.09 -17.52
N ASP A 54 2.84 0.13 -18.17
CA ASP A 54 1.98 -0.97 -18.58
C ASP A 54 2.63 -1.71 -19.76
N ILE A 55 2.70 -3.03 -19.66
CA ILE A 55 3.32 -3.91 -20.66
C ILE A 55 2.27 -4.79 -21.36
N GLY A 56 0.99 -4.46 -21.25
CA GLY A 56 -0.11 -5.24 -21.83
C GLY A 56 -0.43 -6.52 -21.06
N HIS A 57 0.16 -6.71 -19.88
CA HIS A 57 -0.13 -7.82 -18.98
C HIS A 57 -0.93 -7.33 -17.79
N VAL A 58 -2.18 -7.74 -17.68
CA VAL A 58 -3.06 -7.28 -16.60
C VAL A 58 -2.44 -7.52 -15.23
N SER A 59 -1.87 -8.68 -14.92
CA SER A 59 -1.34 -8.93 -13.57
C SER A 59 0.07 -8.38 -13.29
N LYS A 60 0.67 -7.61 -14.22
CA LYS A 60 2.07 -7.16 -14.10
C LYS A 60 2.30 -5.74 -14.60
N LEU A 61 3.15 -5.01 -13.90
CA LEU A 61 3.73 -3.76 -14.39
C LEU A 61 5.25 -3.89 -14.46
N LEU A 62 5.85 -3.23 -15.44
CA LEU A 62 7.30 -3.04 -15.47
C LEU A 62 7.66 -1.81 -14.65
N VAL A 63 8.46 -1.98 -13.62
CA VAL A 63 9.03 -0.89 -12.83
C VAL A 63 10.52 -0.79 -13.15
N ILE A 64 10.97 0.42 -13.49
CA ILE A 64 12.35 0.74 -13.84
C ILE A 64 12.89 1.68 -12.76
N ASN A 65 13.80 1.17 -11.92
CA ASN A 65 14.50 1.96 -10.92
C ASN A 65 15.74 2.60 -11.55
N ASN A 66 15.67 3.91 -11.82
CA ASN A 66 16.78 4.71 -12.34
C ASN A 66 17.65 5.33 -11.23
N ALA A 67 17.33 5.12 -9.95
CA ALA A 67 18.14 5.61 -8.84
C ALA A 67 19.44 4.83 -8.68
N ASP A 68 20.40 5.43 -7.98
CA ASP A 68 21.65 4.78 -7.54
C ASP A 68 21.49 3.96 -6.25
N ILE A 69 20.27 3.90 -5.70
CA ILE A 69 19.91 3.11 -4.51
C ILE A 69 18.65 2.29 -4.78
N ASP A 70 18.39 1.32 -3.91
CA ASP A 70 17.24 0.43 -4.04
C ASP A 70 15.92 1.19 -3.89
N LEU A 71 14.86 0.68 -4.52
CA LEU A 71 13.52 1.23 -4.49
C LEU A 71 12.58 0.24 -3.81
N LEU A 72 11.93 0.67 -2.74
CA LEU A 72 10.94 -0.12 -2.00
C LEU A 72 9.53 0.25 -2.46
N LEU A 73 8.81 -0.74 -2.99
CA LEU A 73 7.36 -0.68 -3.21
C LEU A 73 6.69 -1.53 -2.13
N ILE A 74 5.68 -0.98 -1.46
CA ILE A 74 5.05 -1.64 -0.32
C ILE A 74 3.74 -2.30 -0.75
N ASN A 75 3.43 -3.48 -0.20
CA ASN A 75 2.16 -4.16 -0.45
C ASN A 75 0.97 -3.23 -0.21
N GLY A 76 0.01 -3.26 -1.15
CA GLY A 76 -1.19 -2.45 -1.10
C GLY A 76 -1.01 -1.03 -1.61
N GLU A 77 0.21 -0.58 -1.93
CA GLU A 77 0.44 0.76 -2.48
C GLU A 77 -0.27 0.88 -3.84
N GLU A 78 -1.16 1.86 -3.98
CA GLU A 78 -1.93 2.06 -5.20
C GLU A 78 -1.17 2.96 -6.19
N LEU A 79 -1.11 2.50 -7.43
CA LEU A 79 -0.50 3.11 -8.60
C LEU A 79 -1.62 3.63 -9.49
N LEU A 80 -1.74 4.96 -9.60
CA LEU A 80 -2.77 5.60 -10.41
C LEU A 80 -2.31 5.85 -11.84
N GLY A 81 -3.26 5.77 -12.77
CA GLY A 81 -3.04 6.08 -14.18
C GLY A 81 -2.82 4.85 -15.03
N GLY A 82 -1.88 4.91 -15.98
CA GLY A 82 -1.62 3.81 -16.90
C GLY A 82 -2.87 3.44 -17.70
N MET A 83 -2.98 2.16 -18.07
CA MET A 83 -4.21 1.65 -18.70
C MET A 83 -5.35 1.46 -17.68
N GLN A 84 -5.02 1.28 -16.40
CA GLN A 84 -5.93 1.02 -15.28
C GLN A 84 -5.19 1.23 -13.95
N ASN A 85 -5.88 1.65 -12.89
CA ASN A 85 -5.26 1.74 -11.56
C ASN A 85 -4.90 0.36 -11.00
N ARG A 86 -3.76 0.28 -10.30
CA ARG A 86 -3.16 -0.96 -9.81
C ARG A 86 -2.78 -0.89 -8.35
N THR A 87 -2.87 -1.99 -7.63
CA THR A 87 -2.28 -2.13 -6.30
C THR A 87 -1.18 -3.17 -6.31
N VAL A 88 -0.11 -2.92 -5.56
CA VAL A 88 1.07 -3.80 -5.47
C VAL A 88 0.76 -5.04 -4.62
N ASN A 89 0.91 -6.24 -5.19
CA ASN A 89 0.48 -7.49 -4.54
C ASN A 89 1.36 -7.93 -3.36
N VAL A 90 2.65 -7.54 -3.38
CA VAL A 90 3.63 -7.89 -2.34
C VAL A 90 4.64 -6.77 -2.20
N THR A 91 5.24 -6.62 -1.02
CA THR A 91 6.36 -5.68 -0.84
C THR A 91 7.55 -6.15 -1.68
N VAL A 92 8.09 -5.27 -2.53
CA VAL A 92 9.21 -5.56 -3.43
C VAL A 92 10.32 -4.54 -3.22
N LEU A 93 11.55 -5.02 -3.08
CA LEU A 93 12.75 -4.20 -3.12
C LEU A 93 13.39 -4.37 -4.50
N ILE A 94 13.45 -3.28 -5.28
CA ILE A 94 13.97 -3.26 -6.64
C ILE A 94 15.38 -2.67 -6.61
N PRO A 95 16.42 -3.45 -6.99
CA PRO A 95 17.79 -2.98 -6.93
C PRO A 95 18.04 -1.70 -7.74
N ALA A 96 19.01 -0.90 -7.31
CA ALA A 96 19.49 0.27 -8.05
C ALA A 96 19.77 -0.04 -9.54
N LYS A 97 19.40 0.86 -10.46
CA LYS A 97 19.63 0.74 -11.91
C LYS A 97 19.09 -0.56 -12.55
N THR A 98 18.04 -1.14 -11.99
CA THR A 98 17.40 -2.35 -12.57
C THR A 98 15.95 -2.11 -12.95
N SER A 99 15.41 -3.06 -13.73
CA SER A 99 14.00 -3.11 -14.05
C SER A 99 13.41 -4.46 -13.64
N LEU A 100 12.21 -4.46 -13.07
CA LEU A 100 11.53 -5.65 -12.59
C LEU A 100 10.05 -5.62 -12.97
N ASN A 101 9.52 -6.76 -13.43
CA ASN A 101 8.09 -6.96 -13.55
C ASN A 101 7.52 -7.30 -12.17
N ILE A 102 6.72 -6.40 -11.61
CA ILE A 102 6.08 -6.60 -10.30
C ILE A 102 4.68 -7.18 -10.46
N PRO A 103 4.23 -8.04 -9.54
CA PRO A 103 2.85 -8.52 -9.50
C PRO A 103 1.92 -7.42 -8.97
N VAL A 104 0.82 -7.20 -9.69
CA VAL A 104 -0.20 -6.20 -9.33
C VAL A 104 -1.62 -6.73 -9.55
N SER A 105 -2.59 -6.03 -8.98
CA SER A 105 -4.02 -6.26 -9.17
C SER A 105 -4.73 -4.99 -9.62
N CYS A 106 -5.75 -5.07 -10.47
CA CYS A 106 -6.57 -3.92 -10.83
C CYS A 106 -7.38 -3.45 -9.61
N THR A 107 -7.38 -2.14 -9.35
CA THR A 107 -8.26 -1.48 -8.36
C THR A 107 -9.32 -0.60 -9.01
N GLU A 108 -9.49 -0.76 -10.31
CA GLU A 108 -10.48 -0.09 -11.17
C GLU A 108 -11.00 -1.15 -12.14
N ARG A 109 -12.26 -1.11 -12.60
CA ARG A 109 -12.84 -2.14 -13.49
C ARG A 109 -13.25 -1.57 -14.86
N GLY A 110 -13.77 -0.35 -14.88
CA GLY A 110 -14.40 0.25 -16.07
C GLY A 110 -13.46 0.92 -17.06
N ARG A 111 -12.14 0.88 -16.83
CA ARG A 111 -11.13 1.53 -17.68
C ARG A 111 -10.04 0.55 -18.12
N TRP A 112 -9.90 0.40 -19.43
CA TRP A 112 -8.79 -0.28 -20.07
C TRP A 112 -8.46 0.44 -21.38
N GLU A 113 -7.74 1.56 -21.29
CA GLU A 113 -7.45 2.40 -22.46
C GLU A 113 -6.04 2.12 -23.01
N ILE A 114 -5.97 1.47 -24.18
CA ILE A 114 -4.72 1.33 -24.93
C ILE A 114 -4.47 2.62 -25.72
N LYS A 115 -4.00 3.69 -25.05
CA LYS A 115 -3.46 4.89 -25.71
C LYS A 115 -1.97 4.95 -25.46
N LYS A 116 -1.15 5.08 -26.52
CA LYS A 116 0.33 5.11 -26.42
C LYS A 116 0.84 6.18 -25.44
N GLU A 117 0.12 7.30 -25.34
CA GLU A 117 0.43 8.41 -24.44
C GLU A 117 0.09 8.12 -22.95
N LYS A 118 -0.74 7.11 -22.65
CA LYS A 118 -1.19 6.74 -21.29
C LYS A 118 -0.58 5.44 -20.75
N GLN A 119 0.51 4.94 -21.34
CA GLN A 119 1.18 3.71 -20.84
C GLN A 119 1.99 3.95 -19.56
N LYS A 120 2.27 5.21 -19.25
CA LYS A 120 2.99 5.62 -18.05
C LYS A 120 1.99 5.92 -16.93
N MET A 121 2.30 5.46 -15.72
CA MET A 121 1.57 5.91 -14.53
C MET A 121 1.88 7.39 -14.30
N GLU A 122 0.88 8.26 -14.41
CA GLU A 122 1.03 9.70 -14.27
C GLU A 122 0.62 10.16 -12.88
N LYS A 123 1.66 10.46 -12.08
CA LYS A 123 1.68 11.25 -10.84
C LYS A 123 0.96 10.65 -9.63
N GLU A 124 1.81 10.33 -8.65
CA GLU A 124 1.55 10.00 -7.25
C GLU A 124 1.15 8.54 -7.00
N ALA A 125 1.85 7.89 -6.06
CA ALA A 125 1.28 6.73 -5.42
C ALA A 125 0.19 7.26 -4.49
N ALA A 126 -1.01 6.71 -4.61
CA ALA A 126 -2.14 7.16 -3.80
C ALA A 126 -2.04 6.62 -2.38
N TYR A 127 -3.19 6.56 -1.72
CA TYR A 127 -3.38 5.79 -0.51
C TYR A 127 -3.02 4.32 -0.73
N TYR A 128 -2.74 3.63 0.37
CA TYR A 128 -2.73 2.18 0.33
C TYR A 128 -4.16 1.66 0.15
N SER A 129 -4.30 0.48 -0.42
CA SER A 129 -5.59 -0.17 -0.60
C SER A 129 -6.37 -0.29 0.70
N ILE A 130 -7.69 -0.15 0.60
CA ILE A 130 -8.59 -0.28 1.75
C ILE A 130 -8.39 -1.63 2.44
N SER A 131 -8.60 -1.66 3.76
CA SER A 131 -8.23 -2.82 4.61
C SER A 131 -8.78 -4.17 4.11
N GLN A 132 -9.99 -4.19 3.55
CA GLN A 132 -10.64 -5.36 2.98
C GLN A 132 -9.88 -5.87 1.75
N VAL A 133 -9.46 -4.96 0.86
CA VAL A 133 -8.68 -5.30 -0.33
C VAL A 133 -7.29 -5.80 0.08
N ARG A 134 -6.62 -5.17 1.05
CA ARG A 134 -5.33 -5.67 1.58
C ARG A 134 -5.45 -7.07 2.18
N ASN A 135 -6.53 -7.34 2.93
CA ASN A 135 -6.77 -8.68 3.47
C ASN A 135 -6.97 -9.73 2.37
N LEU A 136 -7.76 -9.40 1.34
CA LEU A 136 -7.99 -10.28 0.19
C LEU A 136 -6.70 -10.52 -0.62
N LEU A 137 -5.91 -9.47 -0.86
CA LEU A 137 -4.60 -9.56 -1.51
C LEU A 137 -3.70 -10.52 -0.75
N LEU A 138 -3.50 -10.31 0.55
CA LEU A 138 -2.63 -11.15 1.37
C LEU A 138 -3.06 -12.62 1.36
N ASN A 139 -4.36 -12.89 1.52
CA ASN A 139 -4.89 -14.25 1.55
C ASN A 139 -4.72 -14.94 0.18
N SER A 140 -5.15 -14.29 -0.91
CA SER A 140 -5.11 -14.88 -2.24
C SER A 140 -3.68 -15.07 -2.76
N VAL A 141 -2.80 -14.10 -2.53
CA VAL A 141 -1.37 -14.19 -2.91
C VAL A 141 -0.66 -15.28 -2.11
N THR A 142 -0.95 -15.39 -0.80
CA THR A 142 -0.38 -16.47 0.04
C THR A 142 -0.79 -17.84 -0.48
N GLU A 143 -2.06 -18.01 -0.86
CA GLU A 143 -2.55 -19.27 -1.40
C GLU A 143 -1.94 -19.58 -2.78
N SER A 144 -1.85 -18.57 -3.64
CA SER A 144 -1.21 -18.70 -4.95
C SER A 144 0.27 -19.10 -4.84
N LEU A 145 0.99 -18.52 -3.87
CA LEU A 145 2.39 -18.89 -3.60
C LEU A 145 2.53 -20.34 -3.15
N LYS A 146 1.64 -20.82 -2.29
CA LYS A 146 1.66 -22.22 -1.80
C LYS A 146 1.36 -23.23 -2.91
N ILE A 147 0.38 -22.93 -3.77
CA ILE A 147 -0.10 -23.89 -4.79
C ILE A 147 0.72 -23.80 -6.08
N LYS A 148 1.00 -22.58 -6.55
CA LYS A 148 1.51 -22.30 -7.90
C LYS A 148 2.90 -21.68 -7.91
N GLY A 149 3.38 -21.16 -6.77
CA GLY A 149 4.63 -20.40 -6.69
C GLY A 149 4.54 -19.03 -7.38
N THR A 150 3.35 -18.49 -7.56
CA THR A 150 3.12 -17.18 -8.18
C THR A 150 2.51 -16.19 -7.19
N TYR A 151 2.59 -14.91 -7.51
CA TYR A 151 2.08 -13.81 -6.68
C TYR A 151 0.72 -13.29 -7.18
N ASP A 152 -0.05 -14.16 -7.83
CA ASP A 152 -1.37 -13.80 -8.36
C ASP A 152 -2.37 -13.63 -7.22
N SER A 153 -3.28 -12.66 -7.39
CA SER A 153 -4.39 -12.42 -6.47
C SER A 153 -5.72 -12.85 -7.10
N ASP A 154 -6.78 -12.83 -6.30
CA ASP A 154 -8.15 -12.96 -6.82
C ASP A 154 -8.69 -11.61 -7.29
N GLN A 155 -8.51 -11.33 -8.58
CA GLN A 155 -8.93 -10.09 -9.23
C GLN A 155 -10.43 -9.79 -9.11
N VAL A 156 -11.28 -10.82 -9.19
CA VAL A 156 -12.73 -10.64 -9.13
C VAL A 156 -13.14 -10.26 -7.72
N SER A 157 -12.63 -10.97 -6.71
CA SER A 157 -12.89 -10.67 -5.30
C SER A 157 -12.42 -9.26 -4.91
N ILE A 158 -11.30 -8.77 -5.48
CA ILE A 158 -10.84 -7.39 -5.27
C ILE A 158 -11.87 -6.38 -5.79
N TRP A 159 -12.35 -6.55 -7.03
CA TRP A 159 -13.36 -5.66 -7.60
C TRP A 159 -14.68 -5.72 -6.84
N ASP A 160 -15.12 -6.90 -6.41
CA ASP A 160 -16.34 -7.06 -5.65
C ASP A 160 -16.23 -6.38 -4.28
N SER A 161 -15.07 -6.46 -3.62
CA SER A 161 -14.81 -5.73 -2.38
C SER A 161 -14.88 -4.21 -2.58
N ILE A 162 -14.26 -3.68 -3.64
CA ILE A 162 -14.28 -2.24 -3.96
C ILE A 162 -15.72 -1.79 -4.25
N ASN A 163 -16.46 -2.53 -5.08
CA ASN A 163 -17.85 -2.24 -5.41
C ASN A 163 -18.77 -2.28 -4.18
N CYS A 164 -18.57 -3.24 -3.27
CA CYS A 164 -19.29 -3.27 -2.00
C CYS A 164 -19.03 -1.98 -1.21
N THR A 165 -17.77 -1.56 -1.05
CA THR A 165 -17.44 -0.32 -0.32
C THR A 165 -18.00 0.93 -0.99
N ILE A 166 -17.93 1.04 -2.32
CA ILE A 166 -18.56 2.13 -3.09
C ILE A 166 -20.06 2.20 -2.80
N ARG A 167 -20.76 1.06 -2.83
CA ARG A 167 -22.20 0.97 -2.56
C ARG A 167 -22.53 1.32 -1.11
N ASP A 168 -21.76 0.79 -0.15
CA ASP A 168 -21.98 1.00 1.28
C ASP A 168 -21.83 2.49 1.66
N PHE A 169 -20.93 3.21 0.97
CA PHE A 169 -20.78 4.66 1.12
C PHE A 169 -21.68 5.50 0.19
N GLY A 170 -22.47 4.87 -0.69
CA GLY A 170 -23.34 5.59 -1.64
C GLY A 170 -22.56 6.42 -2.68
N ILE A 171 -21.34 6.03 -3.02
CA ILE A 171 -20.46 6.76 -3.93
C ILE A 171 -20.83 6.45 -5.38
N THR A 172 -20.87 7.47 -6.22
CA THR A 172 -21.01 7.29 -7.67
C THR A 172 -19.63 7.25 -8.31
N SER A 173 -19.23 6.08 -8.84
CA SER A 173 -17.97 5.89 -9.56
C SER A 173 -18.25 5.40 -10.98
N GLN A 174 -17.67 6.07 -11.98
CA GLN A 174 -17.83 5.68 -13.39
C GLN A 174 -17.06 4.41 -13.73
N THR A 175 -15.89 4.21 -13.11
CA THR A 175 -14.98 3.11 -13.44
C THR A 175 -14.84 2.08 -12.31
N SER A 176 -15.62 2.22 -11.23
CA SER A 176 -15.48 1.43 -10.00
C SER A 176 -14.05 1.47 -9.47
N ALA A 177 -13.45 2.65 -9.39
CA ALA A 177 -12.08 2.84 -8.93
C ALA A 177 -12.01 3.02 -7.41
N GLN A 178 -11.06 2.33 -6.76
CA GLN A 178 -10.80 2.51 -5.34
C GLN A 178 -10.42 3.97 -5.01
N SER A 179 -9.68 4.63 -5.89
CA SER A 179 -9.30 6.04 -5.74
C SER A 179 -10.50 6.98 -5.57
N ASP A 180 -11.67 6.63 -6.12
CA ASP A 180 -12.88 7.45 -5.96
C ASP A 180 -13.41 7.41 -4.52
N ILE A 181 -13.20 6.29 -3.80
CA ILE A 181 -13.53 6.18 -2.37
C ILE A 181 -12.70 7.18 -1.57
N PHE A 182 -11.38 7.19 -1.78
CA PHE A 182 -10.48 8.09 -1.07
C PHE A 182 -10.74 9.54 -1.42
N LYS A 183 -11.04 9.84 -2.68
CA LYS A 183 -11.38 11.19 -3.12
C LYS A 183 -12.66 11.71 -2.45
N GLU A 184 -13.72 10.91 -2.43
CA GLU A 184 -14.98 11.31 -1.79
C GLU A 184 -14.85 11.44 -0.27
N LYS A 185 -14.00 10.60 0.35
CA LYS A 185 -13.79 10.55 1.80
C LYS A 185 -12.60 11.37 2.29
N GLU A 186 -11.98 12.17 1.44
CA GLU A 186 -10.72 12.86 1.73
C GLU A 186 -10.82 13.76 2.98
N THR A 187 -11.90 14.54 3.09
CA THR A 187 -12.13 15.42 4.25
C THR A 187 -12.31 14.61 5.54
N GLU A 188 -13.16 13.58 5.51
CA GLU A 188 -13.38 12.70 6.68
C GLU A 188 -12.07 12.03 7.12
N ILE A 189 -11.26 11.54 6.17
CA ILE A 189 -9.95 10.94 6.45
C ILE A 189 -9.01 11.97 7.09
N LYS A 190 -8.91 13.18 6.53
CA LYS A 190 -8.09 14.25 7.10
C LYS A 190 -8.53 14.65 8.50
N ASP A 191 -9.84 14.72 8.73
CA ASP A 191 -10.40 15.04 10.05
C ASP A 191 -9.99 14.01 11.09
N TYR A 192 -10.02 12.72 10.76
CA TYR A 192 -9.49 11.66 11.62
C TYR A 192 -7.97 11.79 11.81
N LEU A 193 -7.19 11.90 10.73
CA LEU A 193 -5.73 11.98 10.79
C LEU A 193 -5.26 13.13 11.69
N ASN A 194 -5.95 14.27 11.67
CA ASN A 194 -5.63 15.45 12.49
C ASN A 194 -5.81 15.22 14.01
N GLN A 195 -6.51 14.16 14.43
CA GLN A 195 -6.71 13.84 15.86
C GLN A 195 -5.61 12.94 16.43
N PHE A 196 -4.74 12.42 15.57
CA PHE A 196 -3.67 11.51 15.96
C PHE A 196 -2.32 12.16 15.69
N PHE A 197 -1.37 11.92 16.58
CA PHE A 197 0.00 12.42 16.44
C PHE A 197 0.98 11.24 16.36
N LEU A 198 1.96 11.38 15.47
CA LEU A 198 3.11 10.50 15.41
C LEU A 198 4.03 10.78 16.60
N GLU A 199 4.36 9.75 17.36
CA GLU A 199 5.33 9.85 18.45
C GLU A 199 6.77 9.74 17.91
N PRO A 200 7.76 10.43 18.51
CA PRO A 200 9.17 10.25 18.15
C PRO A 200 9.59 8.79 18.27
N GLU A 201 10.42 8.30 17.33
CA GLU A 201 10.88 6.91 17.28
C GLU A 201 9.79 5.87 16.98
N GLN A 202 8.56 6.30 16.66
CA GLN A 202 7.49 5.39 16.27
C GLN A 202 7.82 4.68 14.95
N THR A 203 7.71 3.36 14.96
CA THR A 203 8.05 2.49 13.81
C THR A 203 6.85 1.74 13.25
N GLY A 204 5.69 1.88 13.87
CA GLY A 204 4.47 1.21 13.45
C GLY A 204 3.26 1.61 14.25
N ILE A 205 2.16 0.89 14.01
CA ILE A 205 0.86 1.16 14.60
C ILE A 205 0.01 -0.11 14.63
N ILE A 206 -0.80 -0.25 15.68
CA ILE A 206 -1.98 -1.13 15.68
C ILE A 206 -3.21 -0.24 15.65
N CYS A 207 -4.10 -0.47 14.68
CA CYS A 207 -5.37 0.22 14.57
C CYS A 207 -6.51 -0.69 15.01
N MET A 208 -7.38 -0.16 15.87
CA MET A 208 -8.58 -0.83 16.35
C MET A 208 -9.81 -0.01 16.01
N ILE A 209 -10.83 -0.66 15.45
CA ILE A 209 -12.15 -0.06 15.21
C ILE A 209 -13.16 -0.79 16.08
N ASN A 210 -13.91 -0.05 16.90
CA ASN A 210 -14.89 -0.62 17.84
C ASN A 210 -14.29 -1.71 18.74
N GLY A 211 -13.08 -1.49 19.26
CA GLY A 211 -12.39 -2.44 20.14
C GLY A 211 -11.87 -3.70 19.45
N LYS A 212 -11.92 -3.80 18.12
CA LYS A 212 -11.37 -4.93 17.35
C LYS A 212 -10.15 -4.49 16.56
N ILE A 213 -9.06 -5.25 16.63
CA ILE A 213 -7.88 -5.02 15.79
C ILE A 213 -8.27 -5.16 14.32
N LYS A 214 -7.89 -4.15 13.52
CA LYS A 214 -8.16 -4.08 12.08
C LYS A 214 -6.89 -4.03 11.24
N ALA A 215 -5.83 -3.42 11.75
CA ALA A 215 -4.55 -3.36 11.07
C ALA A 215 -3.39 -3.39 12.07
N LEU A 216 -2.26 -3.92 11.60
CA LEU A 216 -0.95 -3.80 12.22
C LEU A 216 0.02 -3.47 11.09
N GLU A 217 0.70 -2.34 11.21
CA GLU A 217 1.75 -1.93 10.28
C GLU A 217 3.03 -1.72 11.08
N LEU A 218 4.13 -2.28 10.60
CA LEU A 218 5.43 -2.23 11.28
C LEU A 218 6.53 -2.08 10.24
N PHE A 219 7.38 -1.08 10.44
CA PHE A 219 8.51 -0.77 9.57
C PHE A 219 9.83 -0.89 10.33
N GLY A 220 10.90 -1.12 9.57
CA GLY A 220 12.23 -1.25 10.15
C GLY A 220 12.89 0.09 10.50
N LYS A 221 12.43 1.21 9.92
CA LYS A 221 12.96 2.57 10.10
C LYS A 221 11.81 3.51 10.49
N GLU A 222 12.05 4.41 11.44
CA GLU A 222 11.10 5.48 11.83
C GLU A 222 10.79 6.37 10.62
N GLU A 223 11.81 6.74 9.85
CA GLU A 223 11.67 7.64 8.70
C GLU A 223 10.75 7.06 7.62
N THR A 224 10.79 5.73 7.45
CA THR A 224 9.89 5.03 6.53
C THR A 224 8.46 5.08 7.03
N PHE A 225 8.22 4.73 8.30
CA PHE A 225 6.88 4.76 8.87
C PHE A 225 6.28 6.16 8.83
N LYS A 226 7.05 7.18 9.19
CA LYS A 226 6.63 8.58 9.17
C LYS A 226 6.14 9.04 7.79
N LYS A 227 6.78 8.59 6.71
CA LYS A 227 6.39 8.92 5.33
C LYS A 227 5.17 8.14 4.86
N VAL A 228 5.02 6.90 5.31
CA VAL A 228 3.94 5.99 4.91
C VAL A 228 2.65 6.25 5.69
N TYR A 229 2.76 6.63 6.97
CA TYR A 229 1.66 6.82 7.91
C TYR A 229 0.47 7.64 7.38
N PRO A 230 0.65 8.79 6.72
CA PRO A 230 -0.49 9.59 6.24
C PRO A 230 -1.33 8.92 5.15
N LYS A 231 -0.80 7.85 4.53
CA LYS A 231 -1.42 7.14 3.41
C LYS A 231 -2.02 5.78 3.78
N LEU A 232 -1.70 5.27 4.99
CA LEU A 232 -2.16 3.95 5.49
C LEU A 232 -3.63 3.99 5.89
#